data_AF-A0AAW1JQE7-F1
#
_entry.id   AF-A0AAW1JQE7-F1
#
_cell.length_a   1.000
_cell.length_b   1.000
_cell.length_c   1.000
_cell.angle_alpha   90.00
_cell.angle_beta   90.00
_cell.angle_gamma   90.00
#
_symmetry.space_group_name_H-M   'P 1'
#
loop_
_entity.id
_entity.type
_entity.pdbx_description
1 polymer ?
#
loop_
_entity_poly.entity_id
_entity_poly.type
_entity_poly.pdbx_seq_one_letter_code
_entity_poly.pdbx_strand_id
1 'polypeptide(L)'
;MATITLKGRTRNIANRSKKYLEEALYHRLFKQGGEEITVRHQLNLFLKSKKRVFKWEVGDTIKKLRDRKHYYAALKLSDTMAGRGMNMTISDQAIHLDLIGKTHGVAAAENYFVDLPESSKNIECYGALLNIYCKELMPDKAEALMEKMKELGLPITAMSYNSLMTLYSKAGQPEKVPALVQEMKASDIMLQTYTYNVWMRSLAAVKDVYGVERVLDEMKRDGRVAEDWTTYSNLASIYAEAGMFEKAEIALKELEKKNTSRDLSPYQFLITLYGKTGNLVEVFRVWRSLRLAFPKTPNIAYLNMIQVLANLKDLQAAEKCFSEWESNCTTYDIRIANALMAAYIKDDSLQKARELRKRACKRGAKPNAKTWEIFLEHYLKAGEVKLAVNCIERAVAIGRGDGSKWVPTSEVVDVVMEHFEQSKDVDGAEAFVETLKKAIDNVDAKVFESLIRTYKAAEKTSPSMTRRLKMENIEVSDACKKLLEVVSTE
;
A
#
# COMPACT_ATOMS: atom_id res chain seq x y z
N MET A 1 -12.20 -62.64 24.70
CA MET A 1 -10.97 -61.95 24.28
C MET A 1 -11.35 -60.76 23.43
N ALA A 2 -10.74 -59.61 23.70
CA ALA A 2 -11.23 -58.27 23.38
C ALA A 2 -11.23 -57.91 21.89
N THR A 3 -12.36 -57.33 21.44
CA THR A 3 -12.49 -56.48 20.25
C THR A 3 -12.37 -55.02 20.68
N ILE A 4 -11.32 -54.32 20.25
CA ILE A 4 -11.18 -52.86 20.40
C ILE A 4 -11.63 -52.22 19.10
N THR A 5 -12.82 -51.60 19.11
CA THR A 5 -13.34 -50.74 18.04
C THR A 5 -13.10 -49.27 18.41
N LEU A 6 -12.34 -48.57 17.57
CA LEU A 6 -12.14 -47.12 17.59
C LEU A 6 -13.48 -46.39 17.39
N LYS A 7 -13.89 -45.58 18.37
CA LYS A 7 -15.02 -44.63 18.24
C LYS A 7 -14.52 -43.19 18.41
N GLY A 8 -14.07 -42.59 17.30
CA GLY A 8 -13.92 -41.15 17.19
C GLY A 8 -15.30 -40.50 17.03
N ARG A 9 -15.88 -39.98 18.12
CA ARG A 9 -17.11 -39.17 18.07
C ARG A 9 -16.76 -37.73 17.71
N THR A 10 -17.10 -37.30 16.50
CA THR A 10 -17.30 -35.89 16.13
C THR A 10 -18.42 -35.31 17.00
N ARG A 11 -18.08 -34.44 17.96
CA ARG A 11 -19.07 -33.75 18.80
C ARG A 11 -19.46 -32.41 18.16
N ASN A 12 -20.76 -32.28 17.92
CA ASN A 12 -21.50 -31.13 17.41
C ASN A 12 -21.13 -29.81 18.13
N ILE A 13 -20.87 -28.76 17.34
CA ILE A 13 -20.24 -27.48 17.75
C ILE A 13 -21.22 -26.53 18.47
N ALA A 14 -22.53 -26.82 18.50
CA ALA A 14 -23.56 -25.89 18.95
C ALA A 14 -23.79 -25.80 20.48
N ASN A 15 -23.26 -26.73 21.30
CA ASN A 15 -23.60 -26.82 22.73
C ASN A 15 -22.38 -26.75 23.67
N ARG A 16 -21.62 -25.65 23.65
CA ARG A 16 -20.68 -25.30 24.74
C ARG A 16 -21.17 -24.04 25.45
N SER A 17 -21.12 -24.06 26.78
CA SER A 17 -21.88 -23.16 27.66
C SER A 17 -21.57 -21.67 27.40
N LYS A 18 -22.64 -20.86 27.32
CA LYS A 18 -22.60 -19.39 27.21
C LYS A 18 -21.93 -18.68 28.41
N LYS A 19 -21.40 -19.42 29.39
CA LYS A 19 -20.90 -18.88 30.68
C LYS A 19 -19.46 -18.35 30.61
N TYR A 20 -18.71 -18.64 29.55
CA TYR A 20 -17.31 -18.21 29.36
C TYR A 20 -17.04 -17.47 28.04
N LEU A 21 -18.08 -17.09 27.30
CA LEU A 21 -17.95 -16.21 26.11
C LEU A 21 -17.78 -14.75 26.56
N GLU A 22 -16.73 -14.48 27.31
CA GLU A 22 -16.22 -13.11 27.44
C GLU A 22 -15.74 -12.71 26.04
N GLU A 23 -16.47 -11.80 25.37
CA GLU A 23 -16.14 -11.08 24.12
C GLU A 23 -14.86 -11.58 23.43
N ALA A 24 -14.96 -12.26 22.27
CA ALA A 24 -13.80 -12.87 21.61
C ALA A 24 -12.61 -11.89 21.54
N LEU A 25 -11.37 -12.37 21.70
CA LEU A 25 -10.17 -11.53 21.81
C LEU A 25 -10.12 -10.43 20.74
N TYR A 26 -10.47 -10.77 19.50
CA TYR A 26 -10.62 -9.83 18.40
C TYR A 26 -11.59 -8.67 18.71
N HIS A 27 -12.80 -8.94 19.18
CA HIS A 27 -13.78 -7.88 19.50
C HIS A 27 -13.24 -6.92 20.58
N ARG A 28 -12.50 -7.43 21.56
CA ARG A 28 -11.82 -6.58 22.56
C ARG A 28 -10.73 -5.71 21.96
N LEU A 29 -9.89 -6.27 21.08
CA LEU A 29 -8.80 -5.52 20.44
C LEU A 29 -9.32 -4.35 19.58
N PHE A 30 -10.51 -4.49 18.99
CA PHE A 30 -11.11 -3.50 18.10
C PHE A 30 -12.20 -2.64 18.77
N LYS A 31 -12.41 -2.79 20.09
CA LYS A 31 -13.49 -2.10 20.83
C LYS A 31 -13.39 -0.58 20.80
N GLN A 32 -12.17 -0.05 20.76
CA GLN A 32 -11.88 1.39 20.72
C GLN A 32 -11.54 1.91 19.30
N GLY A 33 -11.75 1.08 18.26
CA GLY A 33 -11.46 1.43 16.87
C GLY A 33 -10.44 0.50 16.21
N GLY A 34 -10.29 0.65 14.90
CA GLY A 34 -9.38 -0.15 14.06
C GLY A 34 -8.05 0.50 13.75
N GLU A 35 -7.71 1.61 14.41
CA GLU A 35 -6.39 2.23 14.25
C GLU A 35 -5.31 1.36 14.89
N GLU A 36 -4.16 1.26 14.22
CA GLU A 36 -3.08 0.37 14.64
C GLU A 36 -2.57 0.67 16.06
N ILE A 37 -2.52 1.95 16.44
CA ILE A 37 -2.07 2.40 17.76
C ILE A 37 -3.02 1.88 18.84
N THR A 38 -4.33 1.98 18.63
CA THR A 38 -5.35 1.53 19.56
C THR A 38 -5.35 0.01 19.70
N VAL A 39 -5.23 -0.71 18.57
CA VAL A 39 -5.11 -2.17 18.57
C VAL A 39 -3.85 -2.63 19.31
N ARG A 40 -2.70 -1.95 19.10
CA ARG A 40 -1.45 -2.23 19.85
C ARG A 40 -1.60 -1.95 21.34
N HIS A 41 -2.28 -0.86 21.72
CA HIS A 41 -2.53 -0.51 23.11
C HIS A 41 -3.39 -1.58 23.81
N GLN A 42 -4.52 -1.95 23.21
CA GLN A 42 -5.41 -2.99 23.74
C GLN A 42 -4.72 -4.36 23.79
N LEU A 43 -3.91 -4.68 22.79
CA LEU A 43 -3.10 -5.89 22.79
C LEU A 43 -2.11 -5.88 23.96
N ASN A 44 -1.39 -4.78 24.18
CA ASN A 44 -0.44 -4.67 25.30
C ASN A 44 -1.12 -4.81 26.67
N LEU A 45 -2.32 -4.23 26.84
CA LEU A 45 -3.12 -4.41 28.06
C LEU A 45 -3.51 -5.88 28.26
N PHE A 46 -3.95 -6.54 27.19
CA PHE A 46 -4.26 -7.96 27.22
C PHE A 46 -3.04 -8.83 27.54
N LEU A 47 -1.90 -8.55 26.94
CA LEU A 47 -0.65 -9.30 27.15
C LEU A 47 -0.09 -9.14 28.57
N LYS A 48 -0.40 -8.02 29.26
CA LYS A 48 -0.10 -7.85 30.69
C LYS A 48 -1.08 -8.61 31.59
N SER A 49 -2.26 -8.98 31.09
CA SER A 49 -3.21 -9.78 31.86
C SER A 49 -2.78 -11.25 31.95
N LYS A 50 -3.03 -11.89 33.10
CA LYS A 50 -2.83 -13.34 33.32
C LYS A 50 -3.96 -14.19 32.71
N LYS A 51 -4.84 -13.59 31.91
CA LYS A 51 -6.01 -14.27 31.36
C LYS A 51 -5.57 -15.30 30.33
N ARG A 52 -6.05 -16.54 30.49
CA ARG A 52 -5.84 -17.62 29.51
C ARG A 52 -6.81 -17.44 28.35
N VAL A 53 -6.31 -17.62 27.14
CA VAL A 53 -7.10 -17.63 25.89
C VAL A 53 -6.93 -18.96 25.18
N PHE A 54 -7.93 -19.37 24.44
CA PHE A 54 -7.86 -20.61 23.68
C PHE A 54 -7.06 -20.42 22.40
N LYS A 55 -6.42 -21.49 21.93
CA LYS A 55 -5.67 -21.51 20.66
C LYS A 55 -6.50 -21.03 19.46
N TRP A 56 -7.77 -21.44 19.39
CA TRP A 56 -8.65 -21.04 18.28
C TRP A 56 -8.95 -19.54 18.28
N GLU A 57 -9.05 -18.90 19.45
CA GLU A 57 -9.27 -17.45 19.57
C GLU A 57 -8.04 -16.68 19.09
N VAL A 58 -6.85 -17.18 19.44
CA VAL A 58 -5.58 -16.61 18.98
C VAL A 58 -5.45 -16.76 17.47
N GLY A 59 -5.73 -17.94 16.91
CA GLY A 59 -5.71 -18.17 15.47
C GLY A 59 -6.65 -17.25 14.68
N ASP A 60 -7.91 -17.13 15.11
CA ASP A 60 -8.89 -16.21 14.48
C ASP A 60 -8.45 -14.75 14.60
N THR A 61 -7.87 -14.37 15.75
CA THR A 61 -7.37 -13.00 15.96
C THR A 61 -6.17 -12.71 15.06
N ILE A 62 -5.20 -13.64 14.94
CA ILE A 62 -4.05 -13.50 14.05
C ILE A 62 -4.51 -13.37 12.60
N LYS A 63 -5.47 -14.21 12.16
CA LYS A 63 -6.03 -14.12 10.81
C LYS A 63 -6.62 -12.75 10.54
N LYS A 64 -7.50 -12.26 11.43
CA LYS A 64 -8.13 -10.94 11.25
C LYS A 64 -7.15 -9.78 11.35
N LEU A 65 -6.10 -9.88 12.17
CA LEU A 65 -5.02 -8.89 12.23
C LEU A 65 -4.22 -8.87 10.92
N ARG A 66 -3.92 -10.05 10.34
CA ARG A 66 -3.25 -10.17 9.04
C ARG A 66 -4.12 -9.61 7.90
N ASP A 67 -5.42 -9.92 7.88
CA ASP A 67 -6.36 -9.39 6.88
C ASP A 67 -6.43 -7.86 6.91
N ARG A 68 -6.28 -7.26 8.10
CA ARG A 68 -6.21 -5.80 8.31
C ARG A 68 -4.79 -5.22 8.23
N LYS A 69 -3.79 -6.03 7.85
CA LYS A 69 -2.38 -5.64 7.73
C LYS A 69 -1.70 -5.17 9.03
N HIS A 70 -2.24 -5.53 10.20
CA HIS A 70 -1.60 -5.28 11.50
C HIS A 70 -0.58 -6.36 11.84
N TYR A 71 0.47 -6.49 11.01
CA TYR A 71 1.44 -7.59 11.12
C TYR A 71 2.23 -7.57 12.42
N TYR A 72 2.63 -6.40 12.91
CA TYR A 72 3.35 -6.27 14.18
C TYR A 72 2.53 -6.75 15.38
N ALA A 73 1.25 -6.38 15.44
CA ALA A 73 0.35 -6.82 16.50
C ALA A 73 0.11 -8.34 16.42
N ALA A 74 -0.04 -8.88 15.20
CA ALA A 74 -0.19 -10.31 14.99
C ALA A 74 1.06 -11.10 15.41
N LEU A 75 2.26 -10.63 15.04
CA LEU A 75 3.53 -11.26 15.42
C LEU A 75 3.70 -11.26 16.94
N LYS A 76 3.53 -10.10 17.58
CA LYS A 76 3.64 -9.97 19.03
C LYS A 76 2.67 -10.87 19.78
N LEU A 77 1.44 -11.02 19.27
CA LEU A 77 0.48 -11.97 19.83
C LEU A 77 0.98 -13.42 19.66
N SER A 78 1.51 -13.78 18.49
CA SER A 78 2.06 -15.11 18.25
C SER A 78 3.24 -15.44 19.18
N ASP A 79 4.23 -14.55 19.29
CA ASP A 79 5.43 -14.73 20.13
C ASP A 79 5.07 -14.95 21.60
N THR A 80 4.20 -14.07 22.11
CA THR A 80 3.80 -14.11 23.52
C THR A 80 2.96 -15.33 23.85
N MET A 81 2.15 -15.84 22.91
CA MET A 81 1.41 -17.08 23.13
C MET A 81 2.32 -18.30 23.07
N ALA A 82 3.31 -18.32 22.16
CA ALA A 82 4.34 -19.37 22.13
C ALA A 82 5.14 -19.40 23.46
N GLY A 83 5.58 -18.24 23.95
CA GLY A 83 6.27 -18.11 25.24
C GLY A 83 5.41 -18.49 26.47
N ARG A 84 4.08 -18.47 26.34
CA ARG A 84 3.14 -18.97 27.37
C ARG A 84 2.89 -20.47 27.28
N GLY A 85 3.62 -21.20 26.43
CA GLY A 85 3.50 -22.66 26.26
C GLY A 85 2.37 -23.09 25.33
N MET A 86 1.92 -22.23 24.41
CA MET A 86 0.97 -22.64 23.38
C MET A 86 1.70 -23.43 22.29
N ASN A 87 1.35 -24.71 22.12
CA ASN A 87 1.92 -25.54 21.05
C ASN A 87 1.52 -24.99 19.67
N MET A 88 2.52 -24.55 18.92
CA MET A 88 2.38 -24.14 17.52
C MET A 88 2.30 -25.39 16.64
N THR A 89 1.27 -25.44 15.79
CA THR A 89 1.24 -26.41 14.70
C THR A 89 2.20 -25.98 13.59
N ILE A 90 2.48 -26.87 12.64
CA ILE A 90 3.30 -26.54 11.48
C ILE A 90 2.70 -25.37 10.68
N SER A 91 1.37 -25.33 10.55
CA SER A 91 0.66 -24.20 9.93
C SER A 91 0.82 -22.89 10.72
N ASP A 92 0.80 -22.97 12.06
CA ASP A 92 1.09 -21.79 12.91
C ASP A 92 2.54 -21.31 12.72
N GLN A 93 3.50 -22.23 12.57
CA GLN A 93 4.91 -21.93 12.29
C GLN A 93 5.09 -21.25 10.92
N ALA A 94 4.38 -21.72 9.88
CA ALA A 94 4.38 -21.09 8.56
C ALA A 94 3.76 -19.67 8.59
N ILE A 95 2.66 -19.49 9.33
CA ILE A 95 2.05 -18.16 9.55
C ILE A 95 3.02 -17.25 10.30
N HIS A 96 3.72 -17.79 11.30
CA HIS A 96 4.70 -17.04 12.08
C HIS A 96 5.89 -16.60 11.23
N LEU A 97 6.40 -17.48 10.36
CA LEU A 97 7.42 -17.16 9.36
C LEU A 97 6.96 -16.02 8.44
N ASP A 98 5.74 -16.09 7.87
CA ASP A 98 5.15 -15.01 7.06
C ASP A 98 5.01 -13.69 7.84
N LEU A 99 4.76 -13.75 9.15
CA LEU A 99 4.71 -12.57 10.01
C LEU A 99 6.09 -11.97 10.26
N ILE A 100 7.11 -12.80 10.58
CA ILE A 100 8.50 -12.35 10.77
C ILE A 100 9.01 -11.68 9.48
N GLY A 101 8.80 -12.31 8.32
CA GLY A 101 9.23 -11.75 7.04
C GLY A 101 8.65 -10.36 6.78
N LYS A 102 7.38 -10.13 7.14
CA LYS A 102 6.70 -8.84 6.96
C LYS A 102 7.06 -7.77 7.99
N THR A 103 7.61 -8.12 9.14
CA THR A 103 7.90 -7.15 10.22
C THR A 103 9.39 -6.91 10.43
N HIS A 104 10.21 -7.95 10.31
CA HIS A 104 11.66 -7.93 10.56
C HIS A 104 12.49 -8.14 9.29
N GLY A 105 11.83 -8.38 8.15
CA GLY A 105 12.48 -8.53 6.86
C GLY A 105 12.93 -9.96 6.56
N VAL A 106 13.49 -10.13 5.37
CA VAL A 106 13.84 -11.44 4.79
C VAL A 106 14.89 -12.18 5.62
N ALA A 107 15.95 -11.50 6.05
CA ALA A 107 17.04 -12.15 6.79
C ALA A 107 16.57 -12.77 8.11
N ALA A 108 15.67 -12.10 8.83
CA ALA A 108 15.09 -12.65 10.06
C ALA A 108 14.21 -13.88 9.78
N ALA A 109 13.47 -13.86 8.66
CA ALA A 109 12.65 -15.00 8.24
C ALA A 109 13.52 -16.19 7.79
N GLU A 110 14.62 -15.95 7.07
CA GLU A 110 15.59 -16.98 6.69
C GLU A 110 16.20 -17.65 7.93
N ASN A 111 16.66 -16.86 8.90
CA ASN A 111 17.21 -17.38 10.15
C ASN A 111 16.18 -18.24 10.90
N TYR A 112 14.95 -17.75 11.05
CA TYR A 112 13.86 -18.52 11.67
C TYR A 112 13.58 -19.82 10.90
N PHE A 113 13.59 -19.78 9.56
CA PHE A 113 13.36 -20.97 8.74
C PHE A 113 14.48 -22.00 8.89
N VAL A 114 15.74 -21.57 9.01
CA VAL A 114 16.89 -22.47 9.26
C VAL A 114 16.79 -23.11 10.65
N ASP A 115 16.39 -22.34 11.66
CA ASP A 115 16.25 -22.78 13.05
C ASP A 115 15.06 -23.75 13.26
N LEU A 116 14.10 -23.79 12.33
CA LEU A 116 13.00 -24.76 12.40
C LEU A 116 13.53 -26.20 12.29
N PRO A 117 13.01 -27.14 13.10
CA PRO A 117 13.31 -28.56 12.92
C PRO A 117 12.94 -29.03 11.51
N GLU A 118 13.72 -29.94 10.92
CA GLU A 118 13.46 -30.44 9.56
C GLU A 118 12.07 -31.09 9.45
N SER A 119 11.58 -31.71 10.52
CA SER A 119 10.22 -32.27 10.62
C SER A 119 9.10 -31.23 10.53
N SER A 120 9.41 -29.95 10.78
CA SER A 120 8.49 -28.81 10.67
C SER A 120 8.60 -28.09 9.31
N LYS A 121 9.61 -28.38 8.47
CA LYS A 121 9.80 -27.73 7.17
C LYS A 121 8.93 -28.40 6.08
N ASN A 122 7.62 -28.20 6.19
CA ASN A 122 6.67 -28.71 5.21
C ASN A 122 6.44 -27.71 4.04
N ILE A 123 5.54 -28.11 3.14
CA ILE A 123 5.08 -27.28 2.01
C ILE A 123 4.59 -25.89 2.42
N GLU A 124 3.98 -25.72 3.60
CA GLU A 124 3.46 -24.44 4.07
C GLU A 124 4.60 -23.51 4.49
N CYS A 125 5.64 -24.02 5.15
CA CYS A 125 6.83 -23.25 5.52
C CYS A 125 7.62 -22.81 4.28
N TYR A 126 7.85 -23.74 3.33
CA TYR A 126 8.48 -23.41 2.05
C TYR A 126 7.64 -22.41 1.23
N GLY A 127 6.32 -22.59 1.19
CA GLY A 127 5.40 -21.66 0.52
C GLY A 127 5.34 -20.28 1.18
N ALA A 128 5.45 -20.20 2.50
CA ALA A 128 5.55 -18.93 3.23
C ALA A 128 6.85 -18.20 2.90
N LEU A 129 7.99 -18.90 2.88
CA LEU A 129 9.28 -18.32 2.49
C LEU A 129 9.28 -17.86 1.02
N LEU A 130 8.70 -18.65 0.12
CA LEU A 130 8.52 -18.27 -1.29
C LEU A 130 7.69 -16.99 -1.43
N ASN A 131 6.57 -16.88 -0.69
CA ASN A 131 5.73 -15.69 -0.68
C ASN A 131 6.48 -14.45 -0.14
N ILE A 132 7.40 -14.63 0.81
CA ILE A 132 8.27 -13.55 1.30
C ILE A 132 9.20 -13.09 0.16
N TYR A 133 9.96 -14.00 -0.47
CA TYR A 133 10.85 -13.65 -1.59
C TYR A 133 10.08 -12.98 -2.74
N CYS A 134 8.88 -13.48 -3.07
CA CYS A 134 8.05 -12.90 -4.12
C CYS A 134 7.57 -11.47 -3.79
N LYS A 135 7.32 -11.17 -2.51
CA LYS A 135 6.88 -9.83 -2.08
C LYS A 135 8.03 -8.83 -2.02
N GLU A 136 9.19 -9.30 -1.62
CA GLU A 136 10.42 -8.49 -1.50
C GLU A 136 11.19 -8.40 -2.83
N LEU A 137 10.57 -8.85 -3.93
CA LEU A 137 11.09 -8.75 -5.30
C LEU A 137 12.48 -9.39 -5.48
N MET A 138 12.68 -10.58 -4.90
CA MET A 138 13.92 -11.36 -4.99
C MET A 138 13.77 -12.57 -5.94
N PRO A 139 13.87 -12.39 -7.28
CA PRO A 139 13.64 -13.46 -8.26
C PRO A 139 14.59 -14.64 -8.08
N ASP A 140 15.90 -14.40 -7.97
CA ASP A 140 16.90 -15.48 -7.91
C ASP A 140 16.68 -16.42 -6.71
N LYS A 141 16.36 -15.84 -5.53
CA LYS A 141 16.05 -16.62 -4.33
C LYS A 141 14.73 -17.39 -4.46
N ALA A 142 13.73 -16.78 -5.11
CA ALA A 142 12.43 -17.42 -5.33
C ALA A 142 12.53 -18.60 -6.32
N GLU A 143 13.27 -18.42 -7.43
CA GLU A 143 13.57 -19.46 -8.42
C GLU A 143 14.34 -20.62 -7.75
N ALA A 144 15.42 -20.33 -7.01
CA ALA A 144 16.20 -21.35 -6.31
C ALA A 144 15.38 -22.13 -5.27
N LEU A 145 14.48 -21.45 -4.54
CA LEU A 145 13.60 -22.11 -3.58
C LEU A 145 12.57 -23.03 -4.27
N MET A 146 12.07 -22.63 -5.44
CA MET A 146 11.16 -23.46 -6.24
C MET A 146 11.83 -24.72 -6.74
N GLU A 147 13.05 -24.62 -7.28
CA GLU A 147 13.83 -25.80 -7.69
C GLU A 147 14.10 -26.71 -6.50
N LYS A 148 14.50 -26.16 -5.35
CA LYS A 148 14.66 -26.94 -4.12
C LYS A 148 13.36 -27.66 -3.69
N MET A 149 12.21 -27.01 -3.83
CA MET A 149 10.92 -27.66 -3.54
C MET A 149 10.65 -28.84 -4.50
N LYS A 150 11.01 -28.72 -5.78
CA LYS A 150 10.91 -29.81 -6.77
C LYS A 150 11.84 -30.98 -6.43
N GLU A 151 13.10 -30.68 -6.12
CA GLU A 151 14.11 -31.68 -5.74
C GLU A 151 13.70 -32.49 -4.51
N LEU A 152 13.06 -31.83 -3.53
CA LEU A 152 12.52 -32.47 -2.33
C LEU A 152 11.22 -33.25 -2.57
N GLY A 153 10.69 -33.25 -3.80
CA GLY A 153 9.42 -33.88 -4.14
C GLY A 153 8.22 -33.24 -3.45
N LEU A 154 8.32 -31.97 -3.04
CA LEU A 154 7.21 -31.25 -2.43
C LEU A 154 6.22 -30.82 -3.54
N PRO A 155 4.90 -31.04 -3.37
CA PRO A 155 3.94 -30.67 -4.40
C PRO A 155 3.92 -29.15 -4.57
N ILE A 156 4.11 -28.66 -5.79
CA ILE A 156 4.02 -27.22 -6.06
C ILE A 156 2.57 -26.87 -6.33
N THR A 157 2.07 -25.86 -5.62
CA THR A 157 0.66 -25.47 -5.71
C THR A 157 0.46 -24.33 -6.73
N ALA A 158 -0.78 -24.14 -7.18
CA ALA A 158 -1.14 -22.96 -7.98
C ALA A 158 -0.79 -21.64 -7.27
N MET A 159 -0.83 -21.59 -5.93
CA MET A 159 -0.43 -20.39 -5.18
C MET A 159 1.07 -20.08 -5.31
N SER A 160 1.92 -21.10 -5.37
CA SER A 160 3.37 -20.93 -5.55
C SER A 160 3.68 -20.29 -6.91
N TYR A 161 3.09 -20.82 -7.98
CA TYR A 161 3.20 -20.23 -9.32
C TYR A 161 2.60 -18.84 -9.40
N ASN A 162 1.40 -18.62 -8.85
CA ASN A 162 0.76 -17.31 -8.83
C ASN A 162 1.63 -16.24 -8.13
N SER A 163 2.36 -16.64 -7.07
CA SER A 163 3.30 -15.77 -6.36
C SER A 163 4.49 -15.38 -7.25
N LEU A 164 5.09 -16.35 -7.96
CA LEU A 164 6.17 -16.10 -8.92
C LEU A 164 5.71 -15.26 -10.12
N MET A 165 4.53 -15.55 -10.68
CA MET A 165 3.97 -14.77 -11.79
C MET A 165 3.77 -13.30 -11.37
N THR A 166 3.31 -13.08 -10.13
CA THR A 166 3.17 -11.74 -9.55
C THR A 166 4.53 -11.08 -9.31
N LEU A 167 5.52 -11.83 -8.84
CA LEU A 167 6.90 -11.39 -8.69
C LEU A 167 7.46 -10.90 -10.02
N TYR A 168 7.44 -11.71 -11.07
CA TYR A 168 7.95 -11.31 -12.39
C TYR A 168 7.20 -10.11 -12.97
N SER A 169 5.87 -10.06 -12.82
CA SER A 169 5.08 -8.92 -13.25
C SER A 169 5.51 -7.62 -12.56
N LYS A 170 5.86 -7.68 -11.26
CA LYS A 170 6.32 -6.50 -10.49
C LYS A 170 7.81 -6.18 -10.67
N ALA A 171 8.63 -7.18 -10.94
CA ALA A 171 10.06 -7.04 -11.23
C ALA A 171 10.31 -6.53 -12.66
N GLY A 172 9.26 -6.24 -13.44
CA GLY A 172 9.38 -5.74 -14.80
C GLY A 172 9.78 -6.81 -15.83
N GLN A 173 9.54 -8.09 -15.51
CA GLN A 173 9.82 -9.25 -16.38
C GLN A 173 8.53 -10.02 -16.76
N PRO A 174 7.45 -9.36 -17.23
CA PRO A 174 6.19 -10.02 -17.53
C PRO A 174 6.30 -11.14 -18.59
N GLU A 175 7.31 -11.10 -19.45
CA GLU A 175 7.59 -12.09 -20.49
C GLU A 175 7.91 -13.50 -19.96
N LYS A 176 8.30 -13.64 -18.68
CA LYS A 176 8.52 -14.95 -18.04
C LYS A 176 7.21 -15.65 -17.65
N VAL A 177 6.11 -14.91 -17.51
CA VAL A 177 4.83 -15.44 -17.01
C VAL A 177 4.22 -16.53 -17.90
N PRO A 178 4.19 -16.42 -19.24
CA PRO A 178 3.66 -17.48 -20.10
C PRO A 178 4.39 -18.82 -19.95
N ALA A 179 5.72 -18.82 -19.74
CA ALA A 179 6.49 -20.05 -19.55
C ALA A 179 6.07 -20.80 -18.27
N LEU A 180 5.86 -20.06 -17.16
CA LEU A 180 5.33 -20.63 -15.93
C LEU A 180 3.94 -21.25 -16.13
N VAL A 181 3.07 -20.63 -16.93
CA VAL A 181 1.74 -21.20 -17.22
C VAL A 181 1.85 -22.50 -18.02
N GLN A 182 2.78 -22.60 -18.96
CA GLN A 182 3.02 -23.85 -19.68
C GLN A 182 3.56 -24.94 -18.75
N GLU A 183 4.44 -24.59 -17.82
CA GLU A 183 4.93 -25.52 -16.80
C GLU A 183 3.81 -26.01 -15.87
N MET A 184 2.91 -25.11 -15.45
CA MET A 184 1.72 -25.48 -14.67
C MET A 184 0.85 -26.49 -15.44
N LYS A 185 0.60 -26.25 -16.73
CA LYS A 185 -0.16 -27.17 -17.58
C LYS A 185 0.54 -28.52 -17.73
N ALA A 186 1.85 -28.53 -17.96
CA ALA A 186 2.64 -29.75 -18.08
C ALA A 186 2.70 -30.56 -16.77
N SER A 187 2.53 -29.89 -15.64
CA SER A 187 2.48 -30.50 -14.31
C SER A 187 1.05 -30.85 -13.85
N ASP A 188 0.06 -30.80 -14.74
CA ASP A 188 -1.37 -31.02 -14.45
C ASP A 188 -1.93 -30.13 -13.31
N ILE A 189 -1.35 -28.94 -13.10
CA ILE A 189 -1.81 -27.97 -12.11
C ILE A 189 -2.92 -27.13 -12.74
N MET A 190 -4.13 -27.28 -12.19
CA MET A 190 -5.30 -26.52 -12.63
C MET A 190 -5.06 -25.01 -12.49
N LEU A 191 -5.20 -24.29 -13.60
CA LEU A 191 -5.20 -22.82 -13.63
C LEU A 191 -6.45 -22.31 -12.91
N GLN A 192 -6.27 -21.25 -12.12
CA GLN A 192 -7.37 -20.59 -11.40
C GLN A 192 -7.69 -19.23 -12.03
N THR A 193 -8.83 -18.62 -11.70
CA THR A 193 -9.21 -17.28 -12.18
C THR A 193 -8.09 -16.25 -11.97
N TYR A 194 -7.42 -16.30 -10.81
CA TYR A 194 -6.29 -15.41 -10.54
C TYR A 194 -5.11 -15.66 -11.49
N THR A 195 -4.80 -16.91 -11.81
CA THR A 195 -3.73 -17.30 -12.74
C THR A 195 -3.99 -16.73 -14.13
N TYR A 196 -5.21 -16.90 -14.66
CA TYR A 196 -5.62 -16.30 -15.93
C TYR A 196 -5.53 -14.77 -15.90
N ASN A 197 -5.92 -14.13 -14.80
CA ASN A 197 -5.85 -12.68 -14.65
C ASN A 197 -4.41 -12.14 -14.67
N VAL A 198 -3.48 -12.80 -13.97
CA VAL A 198 -2.06 -12.42 -13.98
C VAL A 198 -1.45 -12.69 -15.36
N TRP A 199 -1.81 -13.79 -16.01
CA TRP A 199 -1.36 -14.08 -17.37
C TRP A 199 -1.82 -13.03 -18.37
N MET A 200 -3.10 -12.65 -18.37
CA MET A 200 -3.61 -11.55 -19.20
C MET A 200 -2.91 -10.22 -18.90
N ARG A 201 -2.68 -9.88 -17.62
CA ARG A 201 -1.92 -8.67 -17.25
C ARG A 201 -0.49 -8.68 -17.76
N SER A 202 0.18 -9.84 -17.72
CA SER A 202 1.55 -9.96 -18.22
C SER A 202 1.64 -9.74 -19.74
N LEU A 203 0.67 -10.26 -20.50
CA LEU A 203 0.58 -10.05 -21.95
C LEU A 203 0.24 -8.60 -22.28
N ALA A 204 -0.66 -7.98 -21.53
CA ALA A 204 -0.96 -6.55 -21.66
C ALA A 204 0.27 -5.65 -21.40
N ALA A 205 1.13 -6.01 -20.44
CA ALA A 205 2.35 -5.26 -20.14
C ALA A 205 3.35 -5.26 -21.31
N VAL A 206 3.39 -6.35 -22.10
CA VAL A 206 4.18 -6.43 -23.36
C VAL A 206 3.39 -5.97 -24.59
N LYS A 207 2.23 -5.31 -24.38
CA LYS A 207 1.32 -4.79 -25.42
C LYS A 207 0.72 -5.87 -26.35
N ASP A 208 0.69 -7.13 -25.93
CA ASP A 208 0.08 -8.24 -26.67
C ASP A 208 -1.41 -8.39 -26.34
N VAL A 209 -2.24 -7.50 -26.88
CA VAL A 209 -3.70 -7.53 -26.68
C VAL A 209 -4.33 -8.76 -27.33
N TYR A 210 -3.78 -9.25 -28.45
CA TYR A 210 -4.27 -10.46 -29.11
C TYR A 210 -4.05 -11.70 -28.22
N GLY A 211 -2.89 -11.77 -27.56
CA GLY A 211 -2.61 -12.78 -26.55
C GLY A 211 -3.61 -12.74 -25.39
N VAL A 212 -4.01 -11.56 -24.92
CA VAL A 212 -5.04 -11.40 -23.87
C VAL A 212 -6.37 -12.02 -24.32
N GLU A 213 -6.82 -11.74 -25.54
CA GLU A 213 -8.05 -12.31 -26.09
C GLU A 213 -7.97 -13.83 -26.24
N ARG A 214 -6.82 -14.35 -26.70
CA ARG A 214 -6.58 -15.80 -26.78
C ARG A 214 -6.67 -16.47 -25.41
N VAL A 215 -6.11 -15.85 -24.37
CA VAL A 215 -6.18 -16.36 -22.98
C VAL A 215 -7.63 -16.35 -22.47
N LEU A 216 -8.41 -15.31 -22.76
CA LEU A 216 -9.82 -15.26 -22.41
C LEU A 216 -10.61 -16.39 -23.08
N ASP A 217 -10.36 -16.63 -24.37
CA ASP A 217 -11.01 -17.72 -25.08
C ASP A 217 -10.57 -19.09 -24.56
N GLU A 218 -9.31 -19.24 -24.13
CA GLU A 218 -8.82 -20.45 -23.48
C GLU A 218 -9.56 -20.70 -22.16
N MET A 219 -9.71 -19.67 -21.32
CA MET A 219 -10.46 -19.75 -20.06
C MET A 219 -11.92 -20.17 -20.30
N LYS A 220 -12.56 -19.65 -21.35
CA LYS A 220 -13.93 -20.05 -21.75
C LYS A 220 -14.01 -21.51 -22.20
N ARG A 221 -13.01 -21.99 -22.95
CA ARG A 221 -12.97 -23.38 -23.46
C ARG A 221 -12.67 -24.40 -22.36
N ASP A 222 -11.84 -24.04 -21.38
CA ASP A 222 -11.52 -24.91 -20.24
C ASP A 222 -12.79 -25.28 -19.46
N GLY A 223 -13.71 -24.32 -19.27
CA GLY A 223 -15.02 -24.55 -18.65
C GLY A 223 -14.98 -24.93 -17.17
N ARG A 224 -13.80 -25.24 -16.63
CA ARG A 224 -13.54 -25.56 -15.22
C ARG A 224 -13.49 -24.33 -14.32
N VAL A 225 -13.26 -23.15 -14.89
CA VAL A 225 -13.13 -21.88 -14.17
C VAL A 225 -14.22 -20.92 -14.64
N ALA A 226 -15.07 -20.49 -13.72
CA ALA A 226 -16.06 -19.47 -14.02
C ALA A 226 -15.41 -18.08 -14.09
N GLU A 227 -15.73 -17.34 -15.13
CA GLU A 227 -15.42 -15.92 -15.22
C GLU A 227 -16.19 -15.18 -14.13
N ASP A 228 -15.46 -14.44 -13.31
CA ASP A 228 -16.02 -13.60 -12.26
C ASP A 228 -15.89 -12.11 -12.63
N TRP A 229 -16.38 -11.25 -11.74
CA TRP A 229 -16.23 -9.81 -11.92
C TRP A 229 -14.76 -9.36 -11.96
N THR A 230 -13.83 -10.09 -11.33
CA THR A 230 -12.40 -9.73 -11.34
C THR A 230 -11.79 -9.90 -12.72
N THR A 231 -12.20 -10.95 -13.43
CA THR A 231 -11.81 -11.24 -14.82
C THR A 231 -12.21 -10.09 -15.75
N TYR A 232 -13.48 -9.69 -15.72
CA TYR A 232 -13.97 -8.59 -16.55
C TYR A 232 -13.44 -7.22 -16.11
N SER A 233 -13.17 -7.01 -14.82
CA SER A 233 -12.50 -5.79 -14.33
C SER A 233 -11.06 -5.68 -14.86
N ASN A 234 -10.38 -6.82 -14.99
CA ASN A 234 -9.02 -6.90 -15.49
C ASN A 234 -8.99 -6.59 -16.98
N LEU A 235 -9.87 -7.22 -17.76
CA LEU A 235 -10.05 -6.95 -19.19
C LEU A 235 -10.38 -5.49 -19.47
N ALA A 236 -11.34 -4.91 -18.73
CA ALA A 236 -11.70 -3.51 -18.90
C ALA A 236 -10.53 -2.56 -18.61
N SER A 237 -9.70 -2.85 -17.58
CA SER A 237 -8.47 -2.07 -17.32
C SER A 237 -7.46 -2.20 -18.46
N ILE A 238 -7.22 -3.42 -18.94
CA ILE A 238 -6.29 -3.72 -20.04
C ILE A 238 -6.74 -2.99 -21.32
N TYR A 239 -8.01 -3.10 -21.70
CA TYR A 239 -8.54 -2.44 -22.89
C TYR A 239 -8.52 -0.92 -22.77
N ALA A 240 -8.83 -0.36 -21.60
CA ALA A 240 -8.75 1.08 -21.36
C ALA A 240 -7.30 1.60 -21.46
N GLU A 241 -6.31 0.85 -20.96
CA GLU A 241 -4.88 1.18 -21.07
C GLU A 241 -4.38 1.07 -22.52
N ALA A 242 -4.94 0.15 -23.31
CA ALA A 242 -4.67 0.01 -24.74
C ALA A 242 -5.46 1.02 -25.62
N GLY A 243 -6.28 1.90 -25.03
CA GLY A 243 -7.12 2.86 -25.75
C GLY A 243 -8.34 2.24 -26.48
N MET A 244 -8.65 0.97 -26.25
CA MET A 244 -9.78 0.25 -26.85
C MET A 244 -11.05 0.45 -26.02
N PHE A 245 -11.55 1.68 -25.94
CA PHE A 245 -12.64 2.06 -25.04
C PHE A 245 -13.95 1.30 -25.26
N GLU A 246 -14.31 0.97 -26.51
CA GLU A 246 -15.52 0.20 -26.83
C GLU A 246 -15.48 -1.21 -26.20
N LYS A 247 -14.34 -1.91 -26.35
CA LYS A 247 -14.14 -3.23 -25.73
C LYS A 247 -14.10 -3.13 -24.21
N ALA A 248 -13.53 -2.06 -23.67
CA ALA A 248 -13.55 -1.80 -22.24
C ALA A 248 -14.99 -1.65 -21.72
N GLU A 249 -15.84 -0.90 -22.43
CA GLU A 249 -17.25 -0.71 -22.05
C GLU A 249 -18.05 -2.03 -22.10
N ILE A 250 -17.83 -2.86 -23.11
CA ILE A 250 -18.44 -4.20 -23.19
C ILE A 250 -18.02 -5.05 -21.98
N ALA A 251 -16.73 -5.05 -21.64
CA ALA A 251 -16.24 -5.77 -20.47
C ALA A 251 -16.83 -5.22 -19.15
N LEU A 252 -17.05 -3.91 -19.03
CA LEU A 252 -17.71 -3.31 -17.85
C LEU A 252 -19.19 -3.73 -17.73
N LYS A 253 -19.92 -3.81 -18.85
CA LYS A 253 -21.29 -4.33 -18.86
C LYS A 253 -21.36 -5.80 -18.45
N GLU A 254 -20.39 -6.62 -18.87
CA GLU A 254 -20.29 -8.01 -18.41
C GLU A 254 -19.91 -8.11 -16.93
N LEU A 255 -19.02 -7.24 -16.43
CA LEU A 255 -18.70 -7.13 -15.00
C LEU A 255 -19.98 -6.88 -14.18
N GLU A 256 -20.83 -5.94 -14.63
CA GLU A 256 -22.11 -5.66 -13.95
C GLU A 256 -23.04 -6.86 -13.90
N LYS A 257 -23.17 -7.62 -15.01
CA LYS A 257 -23.97 -8.84 -15.05
C LYS A 257 -23.44 -9.92 -14.10
N LYS A 258 -22.12 -10.02 -13.97
CA LYS A 258 -21.45 -11.01 -13.10
C LYS A 258 -21.35 -10.56 -11.64
N ASN A 259 -21.67 -9.31 -11.32
CA ASN A 259 -21.68 -8.78 -9.96
C ASN A 259 -22.93 -9.22 -9.18
N THR A 260 -22.98 -10.51 -8.83
CA THR A 260 -24.09 -11.10 -8.06
C THR A 260 -23.92 -10.95 -6.54
N SER A 261 -22.69 -10.70 -6.07
CA SER A 261 -22.34 -10.79 -4.64
C SER A 261 -22.68 -9.56 -3.80
N ARG A 262 -23.18 -8.47 -4.40
CA ARG A 262 -23.40 -7.17 -3.72
C ARG A 262 -22.16 -6.73 -2.93
N ASP A 263 -20.97 -6.98 -3.47
CA ASP A 263 -19.74 -6.47 -2.87
C ASP A 263 -19.51 -5.02 -3.26
N LEU A 264 -18.79 -4.29 -2.41
CA LEU A 264 -18.44 -2.88 -2.67
C LEU A 264 -17.37 -2.75 -3.77
N SER A 265 -16.45 -3.73 -3.85
CA SER A 265 -15.30 -3.67 -4.75
C SER A 265 -15.70 -3.57 -6.23
N PRO A 266 -16.61 -4.40 -6.78
CA PRO A 266 -17.06 -4.27 -8.17
C PRO A 266 -17.52 -2.86 -8.55
N TYR A 267 -18.33 -2.20 -7.69
CA TYR A 267 -18.78 -0.83 -7.94
C TYR A 267 -17.63 0.19 -7.96
N GLN A 268 -16.62 0.03 -7.10
CA GLN A 268 -15.43 0.88 -7.11
C GLN A 268 -14.66 0.73 -8.42
N PHE A 269 -14.48 -0.50 -8.91
CA PHE A 269 -13.82 -0.74 -10.19
C PHE A 269 -14.64 -0.18 -11.36
N LEU A 270 -15.95 -0.37 -11.36
CA LEU A 270 -16.85 0.20 -12.39
C LEU A 270 -16.75 1.74 -12.44
N ILE A 271 -16.86 2.43 -11.30
CA ILE A 271 -16.77 3.90 -11.24
C ILE A 271 -15.40 4.38 -11.74
N THR A 272 -14.31 3.75 -11.27
CA THR A 272 -12.95 4.10 -11.72
C THR A 272 -12.77 3.88 -13.22
N LEU A 273 -13.23 2.75 -13.75
CA LEU A 273 -13.00 2.37 -15.14
C LEU A 273 -13.90 3.15 -16.12
N TYR A 274 -15.19 3.32 -15.82
CA TYR A 274 -16.03 4.25 -16.58
C TYR A 274 -15.46 5.68 -16.54
N GLY A 275 -14.92 6.07 -15.39
CA GLY A 275 -14.18 7.33 -15.24
C GLY A 275 -12.97 7.44 -16.18
N LYS A 276 -12.17 6.38 -16.32
CA LYS A 276 -11.06 6.35 -17.30
C LYS A 276 -11.55 6.44 -18.76
N THR A 277 -12.71 5.88 -19.07
CA THR A 277 -13.30 5.96 -20.43
C THR A 277 -13.95 7.31 -20.75
N GLY A 278 -14.06 8.22 -19.78
CA GLY A 278 -14.73 9.52 -19.97
C GLY A 278 -16.25 9.48 -19.90
N ASN A 279 -16.86 8.32 -19.64
CA ASN A 279 -18.32 8.16 -19.65
C ASN A 279 -18.96 8.59 -18.31
N LEU A 280 -19.20 9.89 -18.16
CA LEU A 280 -19.82 10.48 -16.96
C LEU A 280 -21.23 9.93 -16.68
N VAL A 281 -22.01 9.62 -17.72
CA VAL A 281 -23.39 9.12 -17.58
C VAL A 281 -23.38 7.77 -16.85
N GLU A 282 -22.50 6.87 -17.28
CA GLU A 282 -22.35 5.55 -16.66
C GLU A 282 -21.78 5.66 -15.24
N VAL A 283 -20.84 6.58 -14.99
CA VAL A 283 -20.33 6.87 -13.64
C VAL A 283 -21.48 7.23 -12.68
N PHE A 284 -22.37 8.15 -13.07
CA PHE A 284 -23.52 8.53 -12.22
C PHE A 284 -24.56 7.41 -12.09
N ARG A 285 -24.80 6.62 -13.14
CA ARG A 285 -25.70 5.46 -13.08
C ARG A 285 -25.19 4.43 -12.07
N VAL A 286 -23.91 4.07 -12.15
CA VAL A 286 -23.27 3.12 -11.23
C VAL A 286 -23.23 3.69 -9.81
N TRP A 287 -22.95 4.98 -9.63
CA TRP A 287 -23.00 5.65 -8.33
C TRP A 287 -24.39 5.55 -7.69
N ARG A 288 -25.45 5.76 -8.47
CA ARG A 288 -26.84 5.60 -7.99
C ARG A 288 -27.12 4.15 -7.59
N SER A 289 -26.71 3.19 -8.42
CA SER A 289 -26.86 1.76 -8.12
C SER A 289 -26.10 1.35 -6.85
N LEU A 290 -24.88 1.88 -6.65
CA LEU A 290 -24.09 1.67 -5.44
C LEU A 290 -24.82 2.20 -4.20
N ARG A 291 -25.39 3.41 -4.27
CA ARG A 291 -26.15 4.00 -3.15
C ARG A 291 -27.42 3.23 -2.81
N LEU A 292 -28.10 2.66 -3.81
CA LEU A 292 -29.26 1.80 -3.59
C LEU A 292 -28.86 0.48 -2.91
N ALA A 293 -27.73 -0.10 -3.30
CA ALA A 293 -27.22 -1.32 -2.68
C ALA A 293 -26.68 -1.07 -1.26
N PHE A 294 -26.07 0.09 -1.01
CA PHE A 294 -25.44 0.46 0.26
C PHE A 294 -25.93 1.82 0.77
N PRO A 295 -27.07 1.86 1.50
CA PRO A 295 -27.63 3.11 2.02
C PRO A 295 -26.67 3.87 2.94
N LYS A 296 -25.81 3.15 3.69
CA LYS A 296 -24.67 3.72 4.42
C LYS A 296 -23.41 3.58 3.60
N THR A 297 -23.24 4.46 2.62
CA THR A 297 -22.10 4.43 1.71
C THR A 297 -20.79 4.73 2.46
N PRO A 298 -19.76 3.87 2.35
CA PRO A 298 -18.50 4.05 3.09
C PRO A 298 -17.64 5.19 2.52
N ASN A 299 -16.78 5.78 3.36
CA ASN A 299 -15.85 6.86 2.99
C ASN A 299 -15.00 6.53 1.73
N ILE A 300 -14.56 5.28 1.59
CA ILE A 300 -13.80 4.85 0.40
C ILE A 300 -14.58 5.05 -0.91
N ALA A 301 -15.90 4.86 -0.91
CA ALA A 301 -16.70 5.04 -2.13
C ALA A 301 -16.79 6.52 -2.52
N TYR A 302 -16.99 7.42 -1.57
CA TYR A 302 -16.95 8.87 -1.82
C TYR A 302 -15.57 9.33 -2.29
N LEU A 303 -14.50 8.80 -1.70
CA LEU A 303 -13.13 9.06 -2.15
C LEU A 303 -12.95 8.70 -3.63
N ASN A 304 -13.39 7.50 -4.02
CA ASN A 304 -13.32 7.03 -5.40
C ASN A 304 -14.12 7.95 -6.33
N MET A 305 -15.39 8.24 -6.01
CA MET A 305 -16.26 9.09 -6.81
C MET A 305 -15.68 10.49 -7.02
N ILE A 306 -15.20 11.15 -5.96
CA ILE A 306 -14.63 12.50 -6.05
C ILE A 306 -13.33 12.49 -6.86
N GLN A 307 -12.48 11.47 -6.73
CA GLN A 307 -11.27 11.33 -7.55
C GLN A 307 -11.62 11.18 -9.04
N VAL A 308 -12.64 10.39 -9.37
CA VAL A 308 -13.11 10.23 -10.76
C VAL A 308 -13.67 11.54 -11.30
N LEU A 309 -14.56 12.21 -10.57
CA LEU A 309 -15.12 13.49 -10.99
C LEU A 309 -14.04 14.58 -11.15
N ALA A 310 -13.06 14.60 -10.25
CA ALA A 310 -11.91 15.50 -10.34
C ALA A 310 -11.06 15.24 -11.61
N ASN A 311 -10.88 13.98 -12.00
CA ASN A 311 -10.16 13.63 -13.23
C ASN A 311 -10.97 13.97 -14.49
N LEU A 312 -12.30 13.91 -14.41
CA LEU A 312 -13.23 14.28 -15.49
C LEU A 312 -13.52 15.79 -15.56
N LYS A 313 -12.89 16.59 -14.70
CA LYS A 313 -13.06 18.06 -14.61
C LYS A 313 -14.49 18.52 -14.29
N ASP A 314 -15.34 17.65 -13.72
CA ASP A 314 -16.67 18.04 -13.23
C ASP A 314 -16.56 18.44 -11.75
N LEU A 315 -16.07 19.67 -11.52
CA LEU A 315 -15.88 20.19 -10.17
C LEU A 315 -17.22 20.41 -9.45
N GLN A 316 -18.27 20.80 -10.16
CA GLN A 316 -19.57 21.08 -9.55
C GLN A 316 -20.22 19.80 -8.99
N ALA A 317 -20.12 18.68 -9.72
CA ALA A 317 -20.59 17.40 -9.20
C ALA A 317 -19.71 16.93 -8.03
N ALA A 318 -18.39 17.13 -8.10
CA ALA A 318 -17.49 16.77 -7.01
C ALA A 318 -17.83 17.55 -5.72
N GLU A 319 -18.12 18.85 -5.83
CA GLU A 319 -18.60 19.70 -4.72
C GLU A 319 -19.90 19.17 -4.13
N LYS A 320 -20.90 18.83 -4.97
CA LYS A 320 -22.17 18.25 -4.52
C LYS A 320 -21.97 16.93 -3.78
N CYS A 321 -21.16 16.02 -4.33
CA CYS A 321 -20.84 14.75 -3.68
C CYS A 321 -20.11 14.95 -2.36
N PHE A 322 -19.22 15.93 -2.28
CA PHE A 322 -18.50 16.26 -1.05
C PHE A 322 -19.44 16.85 0.01
N SER A 323 -20.34 17.77 -0.36
CA SER A 323 -21.33 18.33 0.58
C SER A 323 -22.27 17.26 1.13
N GLU A 324 -22.70 16.31 0.30
CA GLU A 324 -23.50 15.16 0.75
C GLU A 324 -22.72 14.27 1.73
N TRP A 325 -21.45 14.00 1.44
CA TRP A 325 -20.58 13.26 2.35
C TRP A 325 -20.42 14.01 3.67
N GLU A 326 -20.14 15.31 3.62
CA GLU A 326 -19.85 16.15 4.77
C GLU A 326 -21.07 16.34 5.71
N SER A 327 -22.29 16.26 5.18
CA SER A 327 -23.52 16.26 6.00
C SER A 327 -23.77 14.93 6.70
N ASN A 328 -23.30 13.83 6.11
CA ASN A 328 -23.61 12.46 6.57
C ASN A 328 -22.43 11.79 7.31
N CYS A 329 -21.23 12.37 7.30
CA CYS A 329 -20.05 11.72 7.84
C CYS A 329 -20.08 11.60 9.37
N THR A 330 -19.83 10.39 9.89
CA THR A 330 -19.59 10.17 11.33
C THR A 330 -18.12 10.35 11.69
N THR A 331 -17.21 9.98 10.78
CA THR A 331 -15.77 10.18 10.90
C THR A 331 -15.26 10.98 9.71
N TYR A 332 -14.62 12.12 10.00
CA TYR A 332 -14.09 13.00 8.98
C TYR A 332 -12.77 12.45 8.42
N ASP A 333 -12.84 11.83 7.25
CA ASP A 333 -11.68 11.30 6.53
C ASP A 333 -11.01 12.41 5.71
N ILE A 334 -9.82 12.83 6.14
CA ILE A 334 -9.03 13.88 5.47
C ILE A 334 -8.70 13.53 4.02
N ARG A 335 -8.67 12.24 3.64
CA ARG A 335 -8.35 11.83 2.26
C ARG A 335 -9.40 12.28 1.26
N ILE A 336 -10.67 12.36 1.68
CA ILE A 336 -11.77 12.83 0.84
C ILE A 336 -11.65 14.34 0.60
N ALA A 337 -11.37 15.10 1.66
CA ALA A 337 -11.08 16.53 1.54
C ALA A 337 -9.84 16.79 0.68
N ASN A 338 -8.78 15.97 0.81
CA ASN A 338 -7.58 16.07 -0.02
C ASN A 338 -7.89 15.86 -1.51
N ALA A 339 -8.76 14.91 -1.86
CA ALA A 339 -9.16 14.69 -3.25
C ALA A 339 -9.83 15.93 -3.85
N LEU A 340 -10.74 16.58 -3.11
CA LEU A 340 -11.39 17.82 -3.56
C LEU A 340 -10.44 19.03 -3.54
N MET A 341 -9.54 19.15 -2.56
CA MET A 341 -8.51 20.19 -2.54
C MET A 341 -7.57 20.08 -3.75
N ALA A 342 -7.17 18.86 -4.13
CA ALA A 342 -6.39 18.63 -5.33
C ALA A 342 -7.17 19.01 -6.59
N ALA A 343 -8.48 18.74 -6.63
CA ALA A 343 -9.34 19.16 -7.74
C ALA A 343 -9.41 20.70 -7.86
N TYR A 344 -9.63 21.42 -6.75
CA TYR A 344 -9.63 22.89 -6.75
C TYR A 344 -8.30 23.49 -7.21
N ILE A 345 -7.17 22.90 -6.82
CA ILE A 345 -5.86 23.37 -7.24
C ILE A 345 -5.62 23.15 -8.73
N LYS A 346 -6.13 22.05 -9.31
CA LYS A 346 -6.07 21.80 -10.75
C LYS A 346 -6.96 22.74 -11.57
N ASP A 347 -7.99 23.31 -10.95
CA ASP A 347 -8.93 24.28 -11.53
C ASP A 347 -8.55 25.73 -11.18
N ASP A 348 -7.31 25.98 -10.74
CA ASP A 348 -6.77 27.28 -10.31
C ASP A 348 -7.59 28.01 -9.21
N SER A 349 -8.45 27.28 -8.51
CA SER A 349 -9.31 27.76 -7.43
C SER A 349 -8.64 27.65 -6.05
N LEU A 350 -7.44 28.22 -5.88
CA LEU A 350 -6.62 28.10 -4.65
C LEU A 350 -7.37 28.55 -3.38
N GLN A 351 -8.17 29.62 -3.48
CA GLN A 351 -8.88 30.17 -2.33
C GLN A 351 -9.89 29.16 -1.75
N LYS A 352 -10.65 28.47 -2.62
CA LYS A 352 -11.56 27.39 -2.21
C LYS A 352 -10.80 26.24 -1.54
N ALA A 353 -9.62 25.88 -2.06
CA ALA A 353 -8.78 24.85 -1.44
C ALA A 353 -8.31 25.25 -0.04
N ARG A 354 -7.84 26.49 0.15
CA ARG A 354 -7.41 27.02 1.46
C ARG A 354 -8.56 27.06 2.46
N GLU A 355 -9.75 27.46 2.03
CA GLU A 355 -10.97 27.47 2.85
C GLU A 355 -11.40 26.06 3.24
N LEU A 356 -11.39 25.12 2.30
CA LEU A 356 -11.69 23.72 2.59
C LEU A 356 -10.71 23.12 3.61
N ARG A 357 -9.41 23.41 3.49
CA ARG A 357 -8.41 23.00 4.49
C ARG A 357 -8.73 23.55 5.88
N LYS A 358 -9.04 24.84 5.98
CA LYS A 358 -9.41 25.48 7.26
C LYS A 358 -10.70 24.88 7.84
N ARG A 359 -11.71 24.60 7.01
CA ARG A 359 -12.95 23.94 7.41
C ARG A 359 -12.70 22.51 7.92
N ALA A 360 -11.86 21.74 7.23
CA ALA A 360 -11.47 20.40 7.66
C ALA A 360 -10.80 20.41 9.04
N CYS A 361 -9.86 21.33 9.29
CA CYS A 361 -9.23 21.49 10.60
C CYS A 361 -10.24 21.83 11.71
N LYS A 362 -11.20 22.74 11.44
CA LYS A 362 -12.24 23.12 12.42
C LYS A 362 -13.14 21.94 12.81
N ARG A 363 -13.36 20.98 11.90
CA ARG A 363 -14.12 19.75 12.15
C ARG A 363 -13.29 18.65 12.84
N GLY A 364 -12.04 18.92 13.22
CA GLY A 364 -11.18 17.98 13.95
C GLY A 364 -10.33 17.07 13.07
N ALA A 365 -10.35 17.25 11.74
CA ALA A 365 -9.48 16.51 10.85
C ALA A 365 -8.04 17.05 10.90
N LYS A 366 -7.07 16.16 11.04
CA LYS A 366 -5.65 16.52 11.01
C LYS A 366 -5.14 16.44 9.56
N PRO A 367 -4.62 17.54 8.98
CA PRO A 367 -3.92 17.48 7.70
C PRO A 367 -2.81 16.43 7.75
N ASN A 368 -2.69 15.60 6.72
CA ASN A 368 -1.60 14.63 6.60
C ASN A 368 -0.51 15.17 5.65
N ALA A 369 0.63 14.48 5.53
CA ALA A 369 1.69 14.88 4.62
C ALA A 369 1.18 15.10 3.18
N LYS A 370 0.26 14.25 2.70
CA LYS A 370 -0.32 14.40 1.35
C LYS A 370 -1.14 15.70 1.19
N THR A 371 -1.79 16.18 2.25
CA THR A 371 -2.45 17.49 2.23
C THR A 371 -1.45 18.59 1.90
N TRP A 372 -0.28 18.59 2.54
CA TRP A 372 0.76 19.60 2.32
C TRP A 372 1.45 19.44 0.97
N GLU A 373 1.65 18.22 0.51
CA GLU A 373 2.19 17.91 -0.82
C GLU A 373 1.32 18.51 -1.94
N ILE A 374 -0.01 18.41 -1.81
CA ILE A 374 -0.96 19.00 -2.77
C ILE A 374 -0.79 20.54 -2.88
N PHE A 375 -0.57 21.24 -1.76
CA PHE A 375 -0.32 22.68 -1.77
C PHE A 375 1.12 23.02 -2.20
N LEU A 376 2.09 22.17 -1.86
CA LEU A 376 3.49 22.32 -2.26
C LEU A 376 3.65 22.33 -3.78
N GLU A 377 3.06 21.34 -4.46
CA GLU A 377 3.09 21.26 -5.93
C GLU A 377 2.53 22.53 -6.59
N HIS A 378 1.47 23.11 -6.00
CA HIS A 378 0.88 24.35 -6.49
C HIS A 378 1.79 25.56 -6.26
N TYR A 379 2.32 25.74 -5.04
CA TYR A 379 3.16 26.90 -4.72
C TYR A 379 4.47 26.90 -5.49
N LEU A 380 5.04 25.73 -5.77
CA LEU A 380 6.22 25.62 -6.64
C LEU A 380 5.90 26.06 -8.06
N LYS A 381 4.75 25.67 -8.63
CA LYS A 381 4.31 26.12 -9.96
C LYS A 381 4.02 27.62 -10.01
N ALA A 382 3.50 28.19 -8.92
CA ALA A 382 3.22 29.62 -8.82
C ALA A 382 4.46 30.48 -8.50
N GLY A 383 5.61 29.87 -8.19
CA GLY A 383 6.81 30.58 -7.75
C GLY A 383 6.75 31.13 -6.32
N GLU A 384 5.74 30.76 -5.53
CA GLU A 384 5.54 31.21 -4.14
C GLU A 384 6.38 30.37 -3.15
N VAL A 385 7.70 30.43 -3.27
CA VAL A 385 8.63 29.52 -2.56
C VAL A 385 8.56 29.62 -1.03
N LYS A 386 8.30 30.79 -0.46
CA LYS A 386 8.13 30.93 1.00
C LYS A 386 7.00 30.07 1.55
N LEU A 387 5.88 29.97 0.82
CA LEU A 387 4.75 29.13 1.21
C LEU A 387 5.03 27.65 0.93
N ALA A 388 5.79 27.35 -0.12
CA ALA A 388 6.28 26.00 -0.40
C ALA A 388 7.14 25.46 0.75
N VAL A 389 8.11 26.26 1.24
CA VAL A 389 8.96 25.91 2.39
C VAL A 389 8.14 25.64 3.65
N ASN A 390 7.13 26.48 3.94
CA ASN A 390 6.22 26.24 5.07
C ASN A 390 5.44 24.91 4.93
N CYS A 391 5.07 24.54 3.71
CA CYS A 391 4.42 23.24 3.46
C CYS A 391 5.39 22.08 3.72
N ILE A 392 6.66 22.21 3.31
CA ILE A 392 7.72 21.21 3.55
C ILE A 392 7.95 21.03 5.05
N GLU A 393 8.15 22.12 5.80
CA GLU A 393 8.35 22.08 7.26
C GLU A 393 7.22 21.31 7.97
N ARG A 394 5.97 21.59 7.58
CA ARG A 394 4.81 20.90 8.16
C ARG A 394 4.70 19.44 7.71
N ALA A 395 5.01 19.14 6.45
CA ALA A 395 5.00 17.77 5.94
C ALA A 395 6.05 16.91 6.64
N VAL A 396 7.26 17.43 6.84
CA VAL A 396 8.35 16.80 7.59
C VAL A 396 7.97 16.58 9.05
N ALA A 397 7.38 17.60 9.71
CA ALA A 397 6.99 17.49 11.13
C ALA A 397 5.90 16.46 11.39
N ILE A 398 4.99 16.24 10.44
CA ILE A 398 3.90 15.26 10.57
C ILE A 398 4.35 13.84 10.20
N GLY A 399 5.20 13.70 9.18
CA GLY A 399 5.60 12.41 8.63
C GLY A 399 4.50 11.73 7.81
N ARG A 400 4.78 10.51 7.33
CA ARG A 400 3.83 9.69 6.57
C ARG A 400 2.94 8.89 7.52
N GLY A 401 1.76 8.50 7.03
CA GLY A 401 0.74 7.78 7.81
C GLY A 401 1.15 6.37 8.25
N ASP A 402 2.23 5.82 7.69
CA ASP A 402 2.84 4.54 8.06
C ASP A 402 3.92 4.68 9.15
N GLY A 403 4.16 5.91 9.64
CA GLY A 403 5.20 6.22 10.63
C GLY A 403 6.58 6.44 10.02
N SER A 404 6.74 6.38 8.69
CA SER A 404 7.98 6.75 8.03
C SER A 404 8.13 8.28 7.96
N LYS A 405 9.37 8.78 7.94
CA LYS A 405 9.65 10.21 7.75
C LYS A 405 9.17 10.61 6.35
N TRP A 406 8.52 11.78 6.24
CA TRP A 406 8.24 12.35 4.92
C TRP A 406 9.48 13.09 4.43
N VAL A 407 9.95 12.72 3.24
CA VAL A 407 11.16 13.29 2.61
C VAL A 407 10.74 13.96 1.30
N PRO A 408 11.10 15.24 1.07
CA PRO A 408 10.88 15.90 -0.21
C PRO A 408 11.72 15.24 -1.31
N THR A 409 11.24 15.28 -2.56
CA THR A 409 12.00 14.78 -3.71
C THR A 409 13.20 15.69 -4.01
N SER A 410 14.27 15.13 -4.59
CA SER A 410 15.48 15.89 -4.97
C SER A 410 15.13 17.10 -5.85
N GLU A 411 14.22 16.92 -6.82
CA GLU A 411 13.77 18.00 -7.71
C GLU A 411 13.16 19.18 -6.95
N VAL A 412 12.37 18.92 -5.90
CA VAL A 412 11.76 19.98 -5.08
C VAL A 412 12.83 20.70 -4.27
N VAL A 413 13.80 19.97 -3.74
CA VAL A 413 14.93 20.55 -3.00
C VAL A 413 15.75 21.45 -3.91
N ASP A 414 16.04 21.01 -5.13
CA ASP A 414 16.82 21.78 -6.11
C ASP A 414 16.11 23.10 -6.48
N VAL A 415 14.80 23.06 -6.77
CA VAL A 415 14.01 24.28 -7.09
C VAL A 415 13.98 25.26 -5.93
N VAL A 416 13.81 24.78 -4.69
CA VAL A 416 13.78 25.65 -3.51
C VAL A 416 15.16 26.26 -3.25
N MET A 417 16.23 25.48 -3.39
CA MET A 417 17.61 25.96 -3.20
C MET A 417 18.02 26.97 -4.28
N GLU A 418 17.67 26.74 -5.54
CA GLU A 418 17.90 27.68 -6.64
C GLU A 418 17.18 29.01 -6.38
N HIS A 419 15.95 28.97 -5.87
CA HIS A 419 15.24 30.19 -5.50
C HIS A 419 15.93 30.95 -4.36
N PHE A 420 16.45 30.26 -3.35
CA PHE A 420 17.23 30.91 -2.30
C PHE A 420 18.52 31.53 -2.83
N GLU A 421 19.20 30.87 -3.78
CA GLU A 421 20.38 31.42 -4.47
C GLU A 421 20.02 32.72 -5.22
N GLN A 422 18.95 32.69 -6.01
CA GLN A 422 18.48 33.86 -6.79
C GLN A 422 17.98 35.01 -5.90
N SER A 423 17.28 34.69 -4.81
CA SER A 423 16.76 35.68 -3.85
C SER A 423 17.80 36.19 -2.86
N LYS A 424 19.00 35.60 -2.85
CA LYS A 424 20.11 35.90 -1.91
C LYS A 424 19.70 35.74 -0.44
N ASP A 425 18.72 34.89 -0.15
CA ASP A 425 18.19 34.66 1.19
C ASP A 425 18.94 33.50 1.87
N VAL A 426 20.06 33.85 2.51
CA VAL A 426 20.92 32.91 3.24
C VAL A 426 20.22 32.34 4.49
N ASP A 427 19.46 33.18 5.19
CA ASP A 427 18.83 32.79 6.46
C ASP A 427 17.69 31.78 6.21
N GLY A 428 16.93 31.98 5.13
CA GLY A 428 15.95 31.01 4.64
C GLY A 428 16.57 29.70 4.17
N ALA A 429 17.69 29.75 3.47
CA ALA A 429 18.42 28.56 3.01
C ALA A 429 18.95 27.72 4.18
N GLU A 430 19.53 28.34 5.20
CA GLU A 430 20.01 27.65 6.41
C GLU A 430 18.85 27.01 7.19
N ALA A 431 17.74 27.74 7.39
CA ALA A 431 16.56 27.20 8.05
C ALA A 431 15.96 25.99 7.30
N PHE A 432 16.02 26.03 5.97
CA PHE A 432 15.57 24.93 5.11
C PHE A 432 16.47 23.70 5.24
N VAL A 433 17.80 23.87 5.25
CA VAL A 433 18.75 22.77 5.45
C VAL A 433 18.56 22.12 6.82
N GLU A 434 18.34 22.91 7.88
CA GLU A 434 18.04 22.37 9.21
C GLU A 434 16.69 21.62 9.25
N THR A 435 15.73 22.00 8.41
CA THR A 435 14.48 21.26 8.23
C THR A 435 14.71 19.94 7.51
N LEU A 436 15.56 19.92 6.47
CA LEU A 436 15.93 18.70 5.75
C LEU A 436 16.67 17.70 6.63
N LYS A 437 17.56 18.16 7.52
CA LYS A 437 18.27 17.31 8.50
C LYS A 437 17.33 16.59 9.47
N LYS A 438 16.14 17.13 9.74
CA LYS A 438 15.12 16.44 10.55
C LYS A 438 14.49 15.26 9.78
N ALA A 439 14.42 15.37 8.46
CA ALA A 439 13.84 14.38 7.57
C ALA A 439 14.85 13.32 7.09
N ILE A 440 16.09 13.73 6.82
CA ILE A 440 17.14 12.93 6.19
C ILE A 440 18.38 12.94 7.09
N ASP A 441 18.93 11.76 7.38
CA ASP A 441 20.08 11.64 8.28
C ASP A 441 21.39 12.14 7.61
N ASN A 442 21.52 12.02 6.28
CA ASN A 442 22.61 12.59 5.48
C ASN A 442 22.04 13.45 4.35
N VAL A 443 22.27 14.77 4.40
CA VAL A 443 21.84 15.70 3.36
C VAL A 443 22.84 15.65 2.19
N ASP A 444 22.33 15.64 0.95
CA ASP A 444 23.15 15.50 -0.26
C ASP A 444 24.16 16.64 -0.43
N ALA A 445 25.35 16.32 -0.96
CA ALA A 445 26.41 17.28 -1.25
C ALA A 445 25.96 18.45 -2.13
N LYS A 446 25.01 18.21 -3.05
CA LYS A 446 24.42 19.22 -3.93
C LYS A 446 23.69 20.33 -3.19
N VAL A 447 23.05 20.01 -2.06
CA VAL A 447 22.35 20.99 -1.23
C VAL A 447 23.37 21.93 -0.59
N PHE A 448 24.48 21.39 -0.09
CA PHE A 448 25.57 22.22 0.45
C PHE A 448 26.28 23.03 -0.61
N GLU A 449 26.48 22.48 -1.81
CA GLU A 449 27.02 23.25 -2.93
C GLU A 449 26.14 24.45 -3.28
N SER A 450 24.83 24.25 -3.33
CA SER A 450 23.86 25.32 -3.60
C SER A 450 23.84 26.34 -2.45
N LEU A 451 23.94 25.89 -1.19
CA LEU A 451 24.06 26.77 -0.04
C LEU A 451 25.32 27.66 -0.13
N ILE A 452 26.48 27.10 -0.49
CA ILE A 452 27.73 27.86 -0.66
C ILE A 452 27.57 28.92 -1.77
N ARG A 453 26.89 28.57 -2.88
CA ARG A 453 26.57 29.54 -3.95
C ARG A 453 25.66 30.65 -3.43
N THR A 454 24.64 30.33 -2.63
CA THR A 454 23.77 31.34 -2.00
C THR A 454 24.53 32.29 -1.09
N TYR A 455 25.44 31.79 -0.26
CA TYR A 455 26.30 32.62 0.61
C TYR A 455 27.14 33.61 -0.21
N LYS A 456 27.76 33.12 -1.31
CA LYS A 456 28.52 33.97 -2.22
C LYS A 456 27.63 35.01 -2.91
N ALA A 457 26.46 34.62 -3.41
CA ALA A 457 25.54 35.51 -4.11
C ALA A 457 25.02 36.64 -3.19
N ALA A 458 24.90 36.36 -1.89
CA ALA A 458 24.49 37.30 -0.85
C ALA A 458 25.65 38.10 -0.23
N GLU A 459 26.90 37.86 -0.64
CA GLU A 459 28.11 38.49 -0.08
C GLU A 459 28.24 38.34 1.45
N LYS A 460 27.67 37.26 2.01
CA LYS A 460 27.79 36.92 3.44
C LYS A 460 28.89 35.89 3.65
N THR A 461 29.64 36.03 4.74
CA THR A 461 30.66 35.06 5.16
C THR A 461 30.14 34.16 6.29
N SER A 462 30.59 32.91 6.31
CA SER A 462 30.31 31.95 7.38
C SER A 462 31.58 31.16 7.70
N PRO A 463 32.35 31.59 8.71
CA PRO A 463 33.60 30.93 9.11
C PRO A 463 33.40 29.47 9.56
N SER A 464 32.17 29.12 9.95
CA SER A 464 31.81 27.77 10.43
C SER A 464 31.47 26.77 9.31
N MET A 465 31.31 27.23 8.06
CA MET A 465 30.88 26.39 6.93
C MET A 465 31.87 25.25 6.63
N THR A 466 33.17 25.56 6.62
CA THR A 466 34.23 24.56 6.41
C THR A 466 34.27 23.50 7.51
N ARG A 467 33.95 23.89 8.75
CA ARG A 467 33.86 22.95 9.88
C ARG A 467 32.64 22.05 9.76
N ARG A 468 31.50 22.58 9.31
CA ARG A 468 30.26 21.80 9.07
C ARG A 468 30.45 20.75 7.98
N LEU A 469 31.03 21.10 6.84
CA LEU A 469 31.30 20.16 5.75
C LEU A 469 32.20 19.00 6.19
N LYS A 470 33.18 19.28 7.06
CA LYS A 470 34.04 18.23 7.66
C LYS A 470 33.31 17.36 8.66
N MET A 471 32.41 17.93 9.47
CA MET A 471 31.61 17.17 10.45
C MET A 471 30.56 16.27 9.78
N GLU A 472 30.02 16.70 8.64
CA GLU A 472 29.02 15.95 7.88
C GLU A 472 29.63 15.01 6.82
N ASN A 473 30.96 14.97 6.71
CA ASN A 473 31.74 14.13 5.80
C ASN A 473 31.34 14.29 4.31
N ILE A 474 31.17 15.53 3.87
CA ILE A 474 30.66 15.87 2.53
C ILE A 474 31.81 16.31 1.62
N GLU A 475 32.00 15.57 0.51
CA GLU A 475 32.92 15.97 -0.55
C GLU A 475 32.21 16.90 -1.54
N VAL A 476 32.73 18.12 -1.65
CA VAL A 476 32.20 19.18 -2.51
C VAL A 476 33.06 19.27 -3.78
N SER A 477 32.46 19.61 -4.92
CA SER A 477 33.19 19.80 -6.18
C SER A 477 34.30 20.87 -6.07
N ASP A 478 35.35 20.72 -6.88
CA ASP A 478 36.52 21.63 -6.86
C ASP A 478 36.17 23.09 -7.20
N ALA A 479 35.12 23.30 -8.00
CA ALA A 479 34.59 24.63 -8.26
C ALA A 479 34.01 25.28 -6.99
N CYS A 480 33.25 24.52 -6.19
CA CYS A 480 32.69 25.01 -4.94
C CYS A 480 33.73 25.11 -3.80
N LYS A 481 34.82 24.32 -3.81
CA LYS A 481 35.96 24.52 -2.88
C LYS A 481 36.58 25.91 -3.02
N LYS A 482 36.74 26.42 -4.25
CA LYS A 482 37.22 27.79 -4.50
C LYS A 482 36.24 28.86 -3.99
N LEU A 483 34.93 28.59 -4.07
CA LEU A 483 33.90 29.49 -3.52
C LEU A 483 33.88 29.44 -1.98
N LEU A 484 34.16 28.28 -1.40
CA LEU A 484 34.24 28.08 0.04
C LEU A 484 35.35 28.91 0.67
N GLU A 485 36.52 29.01 0.03
CA GLU A 485 37.63 29.85 0.48
C GLU A 485 37.22 31.32 0.60
N VAL A 486 36.41 31.83 -0.32
CA VAL A 486 35.91 33.22 -0.32
C VAL A 486 34.80 33.44 0.73
N VAL A 487 33.96 32.45 0.96
CA VAL A 487 32.85 32.52 1.94
C VAL A 487 33.35 32.31 3.38
N SER A 488 34.52 31.68 3.55
CA SER A 488 35.07 31.31 4.86
C SER A 488 36.16 32.27 5.37
N THR A 489 36.53 33.30 4.61
CA THR A 489 37.41 34.38 5.08
C THR A 489 36.64 35.35 5.98
N GLU A 490 37.28 35.79 7.07
CA GLU A 490 36.74 36.73 8.07
C GLU A 490 36.29 38.06 7.48
#